data_AF-A0A812W0H6-F1
#
_entry.id   AF-A0A812W0H6-F1
#
_cell.length_a   1.000
_cell.length_b   1.000
_cell.length_c   1.000
_cell.angle_alpha   90.00
_cell.angle_beta   90.00
_cell.angle_gamma   90.00
#
_symmetry.space_group_name_H-M   'P 1'
#
loop_
_entity.id
_entity.type
_entity.pdbx_description
1 polymer ?
#
loop_
_entity_poly.entity_id
_entity_poly.type
_entity_poly.pdbx_seq_one_letter_code
_entity_poly.pdbx_strand_id
1 'polypeptide(L)'
;MLGCGHGWYCPSCINHFVEARLESGISGDIPCPDCAKAISEEDLLRLLPKKTVFRLHASNILRRAAASGNVVRPCPTPDCAMKKAFPDSTSARGTCPLCGLEACWMCGAQPYHEGLTCEEYRKRQRGKGADESFMEWMKETGTRQCPQCGMATSKENLDAQTDQVEECHKMMCRNCGCKSLVGAVGGS
;
A
#
# COMPACT_ATOMS: atom_id res chain seq x y z
N MET A 1 37.20 -1.75 2.70
CA MET A 1 37.06 -2.77 3.75
C MET A 1 36.16 -2.21 4.85
N LEU A 2 35.24 -3.00 5.40
CA LEU A 2 34.36 -2.57 6.50
C LEU A 2 35.04 -2.84 7.85
N GLY A 3 34.58 -2.21 8.95
CA GLY A 3 35.10 -2.43 10.31
C GLY A 3 35.01 -3.86 10.86
N CYS A 4 34.39 -4.80 10.13
CA CYS A 4 34.37 -6.23 10.47
C CYS A 4 35.44 -7.06 9.73
N GLY A 5 36.32 -6.44 8.94
CA GLY A 5 37.34 -7.12 8.15
C GLY A 5 36.82 -7.70 6.82
N HIS A 6 35.50 -7.90 6.68
CA HIS A 6 34.91 -8.24 5.40
C HIS A 6 34.90 -7.05 4.45
N GLY A 7 35.17 -7.30 3.18
CA GLY A 7 34.91 -6.33 2.13
C GLY A 7 35.72 -6.53 0.85
N TRP A 8 35.02 -6.31 -0.24
CA TRP A 8 35.46 -5.72 -1.52
C TRP A 8 34.21 -5.15 -2.19
N TYR A 9 33.36 -4.50 -1.39
CA TYR A 9 32.13 -3.94 -1.91
C TYR A 9 32.43 -2.57 -2.49
N CYS A 10 32.13 -2.38 -3.77
CA CYS A 10 32.13 -1.04 -4.32
C CYS A 10 31.00 -0.21 -3.67
N PRO A 11 31.13 1.12 -3.61
CA PRO A 11 30.09 2.01 -3.07
C PRO A 11 28.69 1.76 -3.64
N SER A 12 28.60 1.44 -4.94
CA SER A 12 27.32 1.14 -5.59
C SER A 12 26.67 -0.15 -5.08
N CYS A 13 27.45 -1.20 -4.78
CA CYS A 13 26.91 -2.44 -4.22
C CYS A 13 26.33 -2.22 -2.82
N ILE A 14 27.05 -1.49 -1.95
CA ILE A 14 26.53 -1.16 -0.62
C ILE A 14 25.32 -0.25 -0.71
N ASN A 15 25.33 0.72 -1.63
CA ASN A 15 24.18 1.59 -1.85
C ASN A 15 22.94 0.78 -2.29
N HIS A 16 23.08 -0.11 -3.28
CA HIS A 16 21.97 -0.94 -3.73
C HIS A 16 21.44 -1.85 -2.61
N PHE A 17 22.33 -2.44 -1.82
CA PHE A 17 21.97 -3.25 -0.66
C PHE A 17 21.15 -2.45 0.37
N VAL A 18 21.58 -1.24 0.69
CA VAL A 18 20.87 -0.37 1.66
C VAL A 18 19.54 0.11 1.09
N GLU A 19 19.50 0.52 -0.17
CA GLU A 19 18.29 0.95 -0.88
C GLU A 19 17.22 -0.16 -0.90
N ALA A 20 17.59 -1.39 -1.27
CA ALA A 20 16.66 -2.52 -1.28
C ALA A 20 16.07 -2.83 0.12
N ARG A 21 16.87 -2.66 1.18
CA ARG A 21 16.37 -2.80 2.57
C ARG A 21 15.39 -1.69 2.93
N LEU A 22 15.68 -0.45 2.55
CA LEU A 22 14.79 0.68 2.80
C LEU A 22 13.45 0.53 2.05
N GLU A 23 13.48 0.04 0.82
CA GLU A 23 12.29 -0.26 0.01
C GLU A 23 11.46 -1.39 0.62
N SER A 24 12.11 -2.42 1.17
CA SER A 24 11.45 -3.52 1.90
C SER A 24 10.91 -3.09 3.28
N GLY A 25 11.07 -1.82 3.67
CA GLY A 25 10.64 -1.32 4.98
C GLY A 25 11.50 -1.79 6.15
N ILE A 26 12.64 -2.43 5.88
CA ILE A 26 13.58 -2.89 6.90
C ILE A 26 14.35 -1.67 7.40
N SER A 27 14.09 -1.30 8.65
CA SER A 27 14.73 -0.19 9.36
C SER A 27 15.65 -0.74 10.46
N GLY A 28 16.63 0.04 10.90
CA GLY A 28 17.61 -0.32 11.91
C GLY A 28 19.04 -0.26 11.41
N ASP A 29 19.92 -0.96 12.12
CA ASP A 29 21.32 -1.07 11.74
C ASP A 29 21.47 -1.88 10.45
N ILE A 30 22.42 -1.46 9.61
CA ILE A 30 22.73 -2.14 8.36
C ILE A 30 23.70 -3.28 8.68
N PRO A 31 23.33 -4.55 8.49
CA PRO A 31 24.24 -5.67 8.73
C PRO A 31 25.23 -5.82 7.58
N CYS A 32 26.44 -6.26 7.89
CA CYS A 32 27.39 -6.75 6.91
C CYS A 32 26.78 -7.96 6.17
N PRO A 33 26.85 -8.02 4.82
CA PRO A 33 26.31 -9.14 4.06
C PRO A 33 26.92 -10.51 4.41
N ASP A 34 28.20 -10.55 4.83
CA ASP A 34 28.91 -11.81 5.10
C ASP A 34 28.70 -12.33 6.52
N CYS A 35 28.75 -11.45 7.52
CA CYS A 35 28.82 -11.85 8.93
C CYS A 35 27.71 -11.26 9.81
N ALA A 36 26.76 -10.53 9.22
CA ALA A 36 25.65 -9.86 9.89
C ALA A 36 26.03 -8.81 10.95
N LYS A 37 27.31 -8.56 11.21
CA LYS A 37 27.76 -7.49 12.12
C LYS A 37 27.34 -6.13 11.58
N ALA A 38 26.81 -5.27 12.45
CA ALA A 38 26.41 -3.91 12.07
C ALA A 38 27.59 -3.15 11.44
N ILE A 39 27.34 -2.55 10.28
CA ILE A 39 28.26 -1.63 9.62
C ILE A 39 28.28 -0.33 10.42
N SER A 40 29.47 0.22 10.67
CA SER A 40 29.61 1.46 11.44
C SER A 40 29.01 2.64 10.69
N GLU A 41 28.55 3.65 11.43
CA GLU A 41 28.04 4.90 10.83
C GLU A 41 29.10 5.59 9.98
N GLU A 42 30.36 5.58 10.40
CA GLU A 42 31.48 6.13 9.63
C GLU A 42 31.63 5.45 8.26
N ASP A 43 31.56 4.11 8.21
CA ASP A 43 31.62 3.37 6.96
C ASP A 43 30.40 3.67 6.07
N LEU A 44 29.20 3.78 6.64
CA LEU A 44 28.00 4.16 5.90
C LEU A 44 28.11 5.56 5.31
N LEU A 45 28.59 6.55 6.08
CA LEU A 45 28.80 7.92 5.62
C LEU A 45 29.85 8.03 4.52
N ARG A 46 30.89 7.19 4.57
CA ARG A 46 31.95 7.14 3.57
C ARG A 46 31.53 6.45 2.28
N LEU A 47 30.69 5.42 2.36
CA LEU A 47 30.32 4.57 1.22
C LEU A 47 29.02 4.98 0.53
N LEU A 48 28.09 5.61 1.24
CA LEU A 48 26.76 5.91 0.71
C LEU A 48 26.62 7.36 0.23
N PRO A 49 25.78 7.61 -0.80
CA PRO A 49 25.31 8.94 -1.11
C PRO A 49 24.57 9.56 0.08
N LYS A 50 24.74 10.87 0.29
CA LYS A 50 24.07 11.62 1.37
C LYS A 50 22.56 11.36 1.39
N LYS A 51 21.91 11.30 0.22
CA LYS A 51 20.46 11.02 0.09
C LYS A 51 20.05 9.70 0.76
N THR A 52 20.82 8.64 0.55
CA THR A 52 20.54 7.31 1.10
C THR A 52 20.78 7.29 2.61
N VAL A 53 21.84 7.94 3.09
CA VAL A 53 22.10 8.16 4.52
C VAL A 53 20.92 8.88 5.19
N PHE A 54 20.45 10.00 4.61
CA PHE A 54 19.32 10.75 5.15
C PHE A 54 18.06 9.89 5.24
N ARG A 55 17.77 9.09 4.22
CA ARG A 55 16.63 8.15 4.22
C ARG A 55 16.77 7.07 5.29
N LEU A 56 17.96 6.52 5.47
CA LEU A 56 18.25 5.55 6.53
C LEU A 56 18.00 6.16 7.91
N HIS A 57 18.55 7.34 8.18
CA HIS A 57 18.34 8.02 9.45
C HIS A 57 16.86 8.37 9.69
N ALA A 58 16.16 8.88 8.69
CA ALA A 58 14.72 9.17 8.79
C ALA A 58 13.91 7.91 9.12
N SER A 59 14.21 6.79 8.45
CA SER A 59 13.60 5.48 8.72
C SER A 59 13.86 5.02 10.16
N ASN A 60 15.09 5.20 10.66
CA ASN A 60 15.48 4.86 12.03
C ASN A 60 14.82 5.75 13.08
N ILE A 61 14.63 7.05 12.79
CA ILE A 61 13.87 7.96 13.66
C ILE A 61 12.42 7.49 13.78
N LEU A 62 11.77 7.16 12.67
CA LEU A 62 10.39 6.67 12.68
C LEU A 62 10.28 5.33 13.42
N ARG A 63 11.22 4.41 13.23
CA ARG A 63 11.29 3.16 13.98
C ARG A 63 11.39 3.41 15.49
N ARG A 64 12.27 4.32 15.92
CA ARG A 64 12.41 4.69 17.33
C ARG A 64 11.13 5.32 17.88
N ALA A 65 10.50 6.23 17.13
CA ALA A 65 9.23 6.83 17.53
C ALA A 65 8.15 5.76 17.76
N ALA A 66 8.04 4.80 16.84
CA ALA A 66 7.13 3.66 16.98
C ALA A 66 7.45 2.80 18.21
N ALA A 67 8.74 2.52 18.46
CA ALA A 67 9.18 1.78 19.65
C ALA A 67 8.88 2.53 20.96
N SER A 68 8.82 3.86 20.93
CA SER A 68 8.40 4.71 22.06
C SER A 68 6.89 4.85 22.22
N GLY A 69 6.08 4.09 21.47
CA GLY A 69 4.62 4.08 21.56
C GLY A 69 3.90 5.08 20.64
N ASN A 70 4.63 5.85 19.82
CA ASN A 70 3.99 6.73 18.85
C ASN A 70 3.35 5.93 17.70
N VAL A 71 2.26 6.46 17.15
CA VAL A 71 1.61 5.93 15.95
C VAL A 71 2.26 6.55 14.72
N VAL A 72 2.98 5.74 13.93
CA VAL A 72 3.57 6.19 12.66
C VAL A 72 2.57 5.97 11.52
N ARG A 73 2.20 7.04 10.81
CA ARG A 73 1.27 6.98 9.67
C ARG A 73 1.93 7.51 8.39
N PRO A 74 1.74 6.85 7.24
CA PRO A 74 2.12 7.42 5.96
C PRO A 74 1.17 8.54 5.54
N CYS A 75 1.64 9.42 4.67
CA CYS A 75 0.78 10.37 3.97
C CYS A 75 -0.24 9.59 3.11
N PRO A 76 -1.53 9.99 3.10
CA PRO A 76 -2.55 9.29 2.32
C PRO A 76 -2.53 9.63 0.83
N THR A 77 -1.70 10.58 0.38
CA THR A 77 -1.48 10.84 -1.05
C THR A 77 -0.72 9.67 -1.68
N PRO A 78 -1.21 9.08 -2.79
CA PRO A 78 -0.45 8.09 -3.56
C PRO A 78 0.96 8.60 -3.90
N ASP A 79 1.94 7.70 -3.86
CA ASP A 79 3.36 7.97 -4.17
C ASP A 79 4.07 9.02 -3.29
N CYS A 80 3.41 9.56 -2.26
CA CYS A 80 4.05 10.46 -1.31
C CYS A 80 4.85 9.68 -0.26
N ALA A 81 6.18 9.88 -0.26
CA ALA A 81 7.09 9.19 0.66
C ALA A 81 7.03 9.68 2.12
N MET A 82 6.23 10.70 2.42
CA MET A 82 6.16 11.29 3.77
C MET A 82 5.51 10.33 4.77
N LYS A 83 6.12 10.22 5.95
CA LYS A 83 5.58 9.50 7.11
C LYS A 83 5.73 10.40 8.34
N LYS A 84 4.74 10.39 9.22
CA LYS A 84 4.73 11.20 10.44
C LYS A 84 4.41 10.33 11.65
N ALA A 85 5.09 10.61 12.76
CA ALA A 85 4.79 10.02 14.06
C ALA A 85 3.81 10.92 14.82
N PHE A 86 2.82 10.30 15.45
CA PHE A 86 1.81 10.95 16.30
C PHE A 86 1.88 10.36 17.70
N PRO A 87 1.68 11.16 18.76
CA PRO A 87 1.74 10.69 20.15
C PRO A 87 0.68 9.64 20.47
N ASP A 88 -0.48 9.73 19.81
CA ASP A 88 -1.59 8.81 19.99
C ASP A 88 -2.32 8.56 18.66
N SER A 89 -3.41 7.79 18.73
CA SER A 89 -4.27 7.46 17.60
C SER A 89 -5.49 8.38 17.45
N THR A 90 -5.50 9.54 18.12
CA THR A 90 -6.62 10.49 17.99
C THR A 90 -6.60 11.16 16.62
N SER A 91 -7.78 11.53 16.12
CA SER A 91 -7.94 12.13 14.79
C SER A 91 -7.03 13.35 14.64
N ALA A 92 -5.96 13.19 13.85
CA ALA A 92 -4.99 14.23 13.61
C ALA A 92 -5.21 14.87 12.24
N ARG A 93 -5.74 16.10 12.24
CA ARG A 93 -5.63 17.00 11.08
C ARG A 93 -4.16 17.32 10.90
N GLY A 94 -3.66 17.18 9.67
CA GLY A 94 -2.29 17.56 9.39
C GLY A 94 -2.06 17.85 7.93
N THR A 95 -1.19 18.81 7.68
CA THR A 95 -0.70 19.16 6.35
C THR A 95 0.61 18.43 6.08
N CYS A 96 0.70 17.74 4.95
CA CYS A 96 1.93 17.11 4.51
C CYS A 96 2.92 18.16 4.00
N PRO A 97 4.17 18.21 4.52
CA PRO A 97 5.14 19.20 4.06
C PRO A 97 5.76 18.86 2.70
N LEU A 98 5.53 17.65 2.14
CA LEU A 98 6.00 17.31 0.78
C LEU A 98 4.97 17.63 -0.30
N CYS A 99 3.74 17.12 -0.16
CA CYS A 99 2.70 17.28 -1.18
C CYS A 99 1.70 18.40 -0.86
N GLY A 100 1.77 19.03 0.31
CA GLY A 100 0.86 20.09 0.73
C GLY A 100 -0.56 19.61 1.10
N LEU A 101 -0.85 18.31 0.97
CA LEU A 101 -2.18 17.77 1.26
C LEU A 101 -2.54 17.94 2.74
N GLU A 102 -3.71 18.51 2.98
CA GLU A 102 -4.37 18.49 4.28
C GLU A 102 -5.37 17.34 4.36
N ALA A 103 -5.18 16.46 5.34
CA ALA A 103 -5.97 15.24 5.47
C ALA A 103 -6.07 14.78 6.93
N CYS A 104 -6.93 13.78 7.17
CA CYS A 104 -6.86 13.01 8.40
C CYS A 104 -5.79 11.92 8.28
N TRP A 105 -4.72 12.00 9.07
CA TRP A 105 -3.61 11.03 9.01
C TRP A 105 -3.96 9.67 9.63
N MET A 106 -5.06 9.62 10.39
CA MET A 106 -5.55 8.40 11.03
C MET A 106 -6.41 7.56 10.10
N CYS A 107 -7.34 8.15 9.36
CA CYS A 107 -8.21 7.39 8.45
C CYS A 107 -7.90 7.60 6.96
N GLY A 108 -7.02 8.55 6.62
CA GLY A 108 -6.68 8.89 5.25
C GLY A 108 -7.74 9.71 4.51
N ALA A 109 -8.75 10.23 5.20
CA ALA A 109 -9.80 11.03 4.60
C ALA A 109 -9.28 12.34 4.02
N GLN A 110 -9.70 12.62 2.79
CA GLN A 110 -9.38 13.81 2.02
C GLN A 110 -10.70 14.33 1.41
N PRO A 111 -11.16 15.55 1.74
CA PRO A 111 -10.60 16.48 2.73
C PRO A 111 -10.75 15.97 4.18
N TYR A 112 -10.12 16.66 5.13
CA TYR A 112 -10.27 16.39 6.56
C TYR A 112 -11.74 16.51 7.01
N HIS A 113 -12.19 15.62 7.90
CA HIS A 113 -13.56 15.58 8.40
C HIS A 113 -13.70 16.32 9.74
N GLU A 114 -13.99 17.62 9.70
CA GLU A 114 -14.24 18.39 10.92
C GLU A 114 -15.52 17.94 11.64
N GLY A 115 -15.47 17.91 12.98
CA GLY A 115 -16.63 17.58 13.82
C GLY A 115 -17.07 16.11 13.81
N LEU A 116 -16.33 15.22 13.13
CA LEU A 116 -16.62 13.79 13.08
C LEU A 116 -15.41 12.99 13.54
N THR A 117 -15.65 11.89 14.24
CA THR A 117 -14.66 10.84 14.45
C THR A 117 -14.38 10.09 13.15
N CYS A 118 -13.22 9.45 13.05
CA CYS A 118 -12.87 8.59 11.91
C CYS A 118 -13.94 7.51 11.65
N GLU A 119 -14.57 6.99 12.70
CA GLU A 119 -15.61 5.97 12.60
C GLU A 119 -16.91 6.52 12.01
N GLU A 120 -17.37 7.68 12.51
CA GLU A 120 -18.57 8.35 12.00
C GLU A 120 -18.39 8.77 10.54
N TYR A 121 -17.22 9.31 10.20
CA TYR A 121 -16.88 9.63 8.81
C TYR A 121 -16.98 8.38 7.92
N ARG A 122 -16.40 7.25 8.35
CA ARG A 122 -16.46 5.99 7.59
C ARG A 122 -17.88 5.46 7.42
N LYS A 123 -18.73 5.54 8.46
CA LYS A 123 -20.15 5.17 8.37
C LYS A 123 -20.90 6.06 7.36
N ARG A 124 -20.63 7.36 7.37
CA ARG A 124 -21.22 8.32 6.43
C ARG A 124 -20.78 8.09 4.99
N GLN A 125 -19.52 7.69 4.76
CA GLN A 125 -19.04 7.36 3.41
C GLN A 125 -19.65 6.07 2.87
N ARG A 126 -19.86 5.05 3.72
CA ARG A 126 -20.57 3.83 3.31
C ARG A 126 -22.01 4.08 2.83
N GLY A 127 -22.67 5.11 3.37
CA GLY A 127 -24.00 5.52 2.93
C GLY A 127 -24.04 6.45 1.71
N LYS A 128 -22.88 6.85 1.16
CA LYS A 128 -22.79 7.76 0.01
C LYS A 128 -22.37 6.99 -1.25
N GLY A 129 -23.34 6.43 -1.97
CA GLY A 129 -23.38 6.31 -3.44
C GLY A 129 -22.29 5.55 -4.20
N ALA A 130 -21.20 5.11 -3.56
CA ALA A 130 -20.19 4.27 -4.23
C ALA A 130 -20.79 2.91 -4.63
N ASP A 131 -21.71 2.39 -3.81
CA ASP A 131 -22.51 1.23 -4.18
C ASP A 131 -23.52 1.57 -5.28
N GLU A 132 -24.22 2.70 -5.23
CA GLU A 132 -25.25 3.02 -6.24
C GLU A 132 -24.66 3.25 -7.63
N SER A 133 -23.62 4.08 -7.74
CA SER A 133 -22.93 4.33 -9.03
C SER A 133 -22.23 3.10 -9.57
N PHE A 134 -21.65 2.26 -8.71
CA PHE A 134 -21.08 0.96 -9.10
C PHE A 134 -22.16 -0.02 -9.55
N MET A 135 -23.30 -0.08 -8.85
CA MET A 135 -24.45 -0.91 -9.21
C MET A 135 -25.12 -0.42 -10.50
N GLU A 136 -25.15 0.88 -10.75
CA GLU A 136 -25.64 1.48 -11.99
C GLU A 136 -24.71 1.14 -13.16
N TRP A 137 -23.39 1.35 -13.00
CA TRP A 137 -22.40 0.91 -13.99
C TRP A 137 -22.47 -0.61 -14.25
N MET A 138 -22.71 -1.43 -13.23
CA MET A 138 -22.90 -2.87 -13.40
C MET A 138 -24.15 -3.19 -14.22
N LYS A 139 -25.25 -2.44 -14.03
CA LYS A 139 -26.46 -2.56 -14.87
C LYS A 139 -26.20 -2.15 -16.31
N GLU A 140 -25.50 -1.04 -16.53
CA GLU A 140 -25.19 -0.51 -17.87
C GLU A 140 -24.25 -1.44 -18.66
N THR A 141 -23.20 -1.95 -18.02
CA THR A 141 -22.19 -2.81 -18.66
C THR A 141 -22.59 -4.29 -18.71
N GLY A 142 -23.70 -4.65 -18.06
CA GLY A 142 -24.10 -6.05 -17.89
C GLY A 142 -23.15 -6.86 -16.99
N THR A 143 -22.29 -6.18 -16.22
CA THR A 143 -21.39 -6.78 -15.24
C THR A 143 -22.20 -7.41 -14.11
N ARG A 144 -21.84 -8.62 -13.70
CA ARG A 144 -22.53 -9.42 -12.67
C ARG A 144 -21.56 -9.76 -11.54
N GLN A 145 -22.04 -9.91 -10.32
CA GLN A 145 -21.21 -10.37 -9.21
C GLN A 145 -21.02 -11.90 -9.26
N CYS A 146 -19.80 -12.35 -8.96
CA CYS A 146 -19.48 -13.76 -8.79
C CYS A 146 -20.26 -14.34 -7.61
N PRO A 147 -21.00 -15.46 -7.76
CA PRO A 147 -21.80 -16.03 -6.69
C PRO A 147 -20.98 -16.55 -5.50
N GLN A 148 -19.69 -16.84 -5.71
CA GLN A 148 -18.83 -17.41 -4.69
C GLN A 148 -18.06 -16.36 -3.87
N CYS A 149 -17.69 -15.22 -4.48
CA CYS A 149 -16.85 -14.22 -3.83
C CYS A 149 -17.35 -12.77 -3.95
N GLY A 150 -18.47 -12.53 -4.62
CA GLY A 150 -19.07 -11.21 -4.80
C GLY A 150 -18.33 -10.28 -5.77
N MET A 151 -17.18 -10.69 -6.32
CA MET A 151 -16.40 -9.89 -7.26
C MET A 151 -17.18 -9.59 -8.54
N ALA A 152 -17.22 -8.32 -8.95
CA ALA A 152 -17.79 -7.93 -10.23
C ALA A 152 -17.02 -8.56 -11.39
N THR A 153 -17.76 -9.27 -12.24
CA THR A 153 -17.25 -10.05 -13.37
C THR A 153 -17.98 -9.53 -14.60
N SER A 154 -17.24 -9.10 -15.63
CA SER A 154 -17.80 -8.74 -16.93
C SER A 154 -17.88 -9.97 -17.83
N LYS A 155 -18.82 -9.98 -18.78
CA LYS A 155 -18.84 -10.98 -19.84
C LYS A 155 -17.62 -10.76 -20.75
N GLU A 156 -16.91 -11.82 -21.15
CA GLU A 156 -15.86 -11.66 -22.16
C GLU A 156 -16.49 -11.30 -23.52
N ASN A 157 -15.78 -10.48 -24.31
CA ASN A 157 -16.26 -9.97 -25.59
C ASN A 157 -16.38 -11.11 -26.61
N LEU A 158 -17.57 -11.23 -27.22
CA LEU A 158 -17.99 -12.33 -28.09
C LEU A 158 -17.49 -12.22 -29.54
N ASP A 159 -16.80 -11.14 -29.91
CA ASP A 159 -16.34 -10.90 -31.29
C ASP A 159 -15.30 -11.94 -31.78
N ALA A 160 -14.79 -12.79 -30.87
CA ALA A 160 -13.83 -13.86 -31.16
C ALA A 160 -14.41 -15.29 -31.05
N GLN A 161 -15.72 -15.47 -30.79
CA GLN A 161 -16.31 -16.81 -30.61
C GLN A 161 -17.06 -17.26 -31.86
N THR A 162 -16.59 -18.36 -32.46
CA THR A 162 -17.09 -18.93 -33.71
C THR A 162 -18.32 -19.83 -33.57
N ASP A 163 -18.60 -20.43 -32.40
CA ASP A 163 -19.78 -21.28 -32.23
C ASP A 163 -20.30 -21.37 -30.79
N GLN A 164 -21.63 -21.49 -30.66
CA GLN A 164 -22.37 -21.27 -29.41
C GLN A 164 -22.66 -22.56 -28.60
N VAL A 165 -22.12 -23.71 -29.03
CA VAL A 165 -22.55 -25.04 -28.56
C VAL A 165 -21.61 -25.65 -27.50
N GLU A 166 -20.34 -25.21 -27.41
CA GLU A 166 -19.34 -25.81 -26.49
C GLU A 166 -18.86 -24.88 -25.35
N GLU A 167 -19.20 -23.58 -25.36
CA GLU A 167 -18.70 -22.62 -24.35
C GLU A 167 -19.80 -21.99 -23.50
N CYS A 168 -20.46 -22.81 -22.65
CA CYS A 168 -21.55 -22.33 -21.79
C CYS A 168 -21.08 -21.59 -20.51
N HIS A 169 -19.79 -21.34 -20.29
CA HIS A 169 -19.29 -20.63 -19.11
C HIS A 169 -19.15 -19.11 -19.37
N LYS A 170 -20.28 -18.41 -19.48
CA LYS A 170 -20.33 -17.00 -19.88
C LYS A 170 -19.74 -16.00 -18.87
N MET A 171 -19.41 -16.44 -17.64
CA MET A 171 -18.78 -15.62 -16.60
C MET A 171 -17.62 -16.38 -15.94
N MET A 172 -16.41 -15.85 -16.02
CA MET A 172 -15.21 -16.39 -15.37
C MET A 172 -14.65 -15.41 -14.34
N CYS A 173 -14.69 -15.77 -13.07
CA CYS A 173 -14.15 -14.93 -12.01
C CYS A 173 -12.63 -15.10 -11.89
N ARG A 174 -11.86 -14.05 -12.21
CA ARG A 174 -10.38 -14.07 -12.09
C ARG A 174 -9.87 -14.05 -10.65
N ASN A 175 -10.74 -13.74 -9.68
CA ASN A 175 -10.40 -13.73 -8.26
C ASN A 175 -10.43 -15.13 -7.63
N CYS A 176 -11.50 -15.90 -7.87
CA CYS A 176 -11.69 -17.23 -7.26
C CYS A 176 -11.73 -18.39 -8.26
N GLY A 177 -11.64 -18.13 -9.57
CA GLY A 177 -11.69 -19.15 -10.61
C GLY A 177 -13.07 -19.73 -10.91
N CYS A 178 -14.12 -19.25 -10.23
CA CYS A 178 -15.50 -19.71 -10.43
C CYS A 178 -15.97 -19.44 -11.88
N LYS A 179 -16.55 -20.47 -12.51
CA LYS A 179 -17.17 -20.42 -13.84
C LYS A 179 -18.67 -20.58 -13.67
N SER A 180 -19.47 -19.59 -14.09
CA SER A 180 -20.92 -19.63 -13.90
C SER A 180 -21.71 -19.14 -15.10
N LEU A 181 -22.97 -19.59 -15.16
CA LEU A 181 -23.98 -19.13 -16.11
C LEU A 181 -24.69 -17.88 -15.59
N VAL A 182 -25.01 -16.95 -16.49
CA VAL A 182 -25.83 -15.76 -16.17
C VAL A 182 -27.23 -16.25 -15.78
N GLY A 183 -27.59 -16.16 -14.50
CA GLY A 183 -28.91 -16.54 -13.99
C GLY A 183 -28.90 -17.44 -12.75
N ALA A 184 -27.74 -17.96 -12.34
CA ALA A 184 -27.62 -18.65 -11.05
C ALA A 184 -27.57 -17.64 -9.90
N VAL A 185 -28.71 -16.99 -9.62
CA VAL A 185 -28.94 -16.34 -8.33
C VAL A 185 -29.02 -17.50 -7.33
N GLY A 186 -28.04 -17.60 -6.44
CA GLY A 186 -28.02 -18.61 -5.40
C GLY A 186 -29.28 -18.48 -4.55
N GLY A 187 -30.21 -19.42 -4.73
CA GLY A 187 -31.33 -19.63 -3.84
C GLY A 187 -30.86 -20.41 -2.62
N SER A 188 -31.10 -19.80 -1.46
CA SER A 188 -31.20 -20.36 -0.10
C SER A 188 -30.07 -21.24 0.43
#